data_AF-A0A960ZMZ4-F1
#
_entry.id   AF-A0A960ZMZ4-F1
#
_cell.length_a   1.000
_cell.length_b   1.000
_cell.length_c   1.000
_cell.angle_alpha   90.00
_cell.angle_beta   90.00
_cell.angle_gamma   90.00
#
_symmetry.space_group_name_H-M   'P 1'
#
loop_
_entity.id
_entity.type
_entity.pdbx_description
1 polymer ?
#
loop_
_entity_poly.entity_id
_entity_poly.type
_entity_poly.pdbx_seq_one_letter_code
_entity_poly.pdbx_strand_id
1 'polypeptide(L)'
;GDVNEVSLLPVELKVDYDRDGEDDILGDPSDNVPTGMRYRFWTNIDNDEGDDAEAEDQLINYQVIPNNSSDSTDNTIDCLRDLEDFTRLSLGLNGLANLSNIEIGLKFVDASDPNSPPSIRVFLSADEEHGTDDYLFQMDAANAQVNGQSIHSIGLVTVSSQSAWFPEGTLDHVSSTKRLHMIFEGVAPGSGTLAVEIKTPDGVISTIPCIPMEIKPVREMYEHWTALDTEEVNIEDIPATATKAADSGTFDPNGPETDDAIVFVHGWRMKLRDRRDYADTSFKRLWHAGFAGKFYNFSWPTEYTERVIWLPGDPPADLANYAKSEEKAYVSGRGALKDFLTNRIQVPPSEIRIFSHSMGGIVVSEALLAGATVHTFASCQSAMAAHAYGRPASGAVDRAHPPFINWETDEVYANYPPTALPYYDSIRSVIYNFYNEDDSALDSWRHGQNLKPNDCEGGSPSEHYGYNKPATQFFFNDGTTYRALNFPDNVYEIFAHGAEAQSYALGAVSHPSISRNFNLNADFSASEERFGEDHSAQFRGTNMIRYPFWRQLIGPACFASSVTRTNP
;
A
#
# COMPACT_ATOMS: atom_id res chain seq x y z
N GLY A 1 -13.44 -21.83 62.19
CA GLY A 1 -13.90 -20.59 61.56
C GLY A 1 -12.99 -20.42 60.40
N ASP A 2 -13.35 -21.01 59.27
CA ASP A 2 -12.47 -21.10 58.13
C ASP A 2 -12.40 -19.72 57.49
N VAL A 3 -11.20 -19.14 57.54
CA VAL A 3 -10.90 -17.91 56.83
C VAL A 3 -10.80 -18.33 55.38
N ASN A 4 -11.84 -18.05 54.59
CA ASN A 4 -11.77 -18.20 53.15
C ASN A 4 -10.74 -17.17 52.65
N GLU A 5 -9.56 -17.66 52.30
CA GLU A 5 -8.50 -16.87 51.69
C GLU A 5 -8.93 -16.55 50.25
N VAL A 6 -9.21 -15.27 50.00
CA VAL A 6 -9.54 -14.78 48.65
C VAL A 6 -8.24 -14.33 48.01
N SER A 7 -7.73 -15.11 47.05
CA SER A 7 -6.60 -14.72 46.22
C SER A 7 -7.11 -13.99 44.98
N LEU A 8 -6.66 -12.75 44.79
CA LEU A 8 -6.85 -12.00 43.54
C LEU A 8 -5.66 -12.31 42.64
N LEU A 9 -5.92 -12.92 41.49
CA LEU A 9 -4.88 -13.25 40.50
C LEU A 9 -5.06 -12.29 39.31
N PRO A 10 -4.06 -11.44 39.01
CA PRO A 10 -4.14 -10.54 37.87
C PRO A 10 -4.10 -11.35 36.56
N VAL A 11 -5.03 -11.03 35.67
CA VAL A 11 -5.11 -11.55 34.31
C VAL A 11 -5.20 -10.36 33.39
N GLU A 12 -4.28 -10.28 32.44
CA GLU A 12 -4.17 -9.15 31.54
C GLU A 12 -4.09 -9.69 30.12
N LEU A 13 -4.85 -9.10 29.21
CA LEU A 13 -4.79 -9.40 27.78
C LEU A 13 -4.55 -8.08 27.07
N LYS A 14 -3.49 -8.01 26.27
CA LYS A 14 -3.11 -6.81 25.53
C LYS A 14 -2.70 -7.12 24.10
N VAL A 15 -2.76 -6.08 23.29
CA VAL A 15 -2.31 -6.00 21.89
C VAL A 15 -1.29 -4.87 21.80
N ASP A 16 -0.51 -4.85 20.74
CA ASP A 16 0.35 -3.72 20.37
C ASP A 16 -0.54 -2.58 19.85
N TYR A 17 -1.08 -1.76 20.76
CA TYR A 17 -2.07 -0.74 20.45
C TYR A 17 -1.43 0.47 19.77
N ASP A 18 -0.26 0.89 20.24
CA ASP A 18 0.42 2.06 19.71
C ASP A 18 1.34 1.75 18.52
N ARG A 19 1.53 0.47 18.18
CA ARG A 19 2.27 -0.02 16.99
C ARG A 19 3.75 0.30 17.04
N ASP A 20 4.30 0.40 18.24
CA ASP A 20 5.71 0.74 18.41
C ASP A 20 6.66 -0.46 18.23
N GLY A 21 6.11 -1.68 18.20
CA GLY A 21 6.88 -2.91 18.03
C GLY A 21 7.70 -3.31 19.25
N GLU A 22 7.41 -2.79 20.45
CA GLU A 22 8.15 -3.14 21.68
C GLU A 22 7.90 -4.61 22.07
N ASP A 23 8.93 -5.27 22.60
CA ASP A 23 8.88 -6.69 22.97
C ASP A 23 7.98 -6.96 24.19
N ASP A 24 7.77 -5.95 25.05
CA ASP A 24 7.01 -6.08 26.30
C ASP A 24 5.62 -5.41 26.26
N ILE A 25 4.72 -5.92 25.40
CA ILE A 25 3.35 -5.42 25.28
C ILE A 25 2.62 -5.36 26.64
N LEU A 26 2.78 -6.40 27.46
CA LEU A 26 2.11 -6.46 28.77
C LEU A 26 2.68 -5.43 29.75
N GLY A 27 3.98 -5.18 29.69
CA GLY A 27 4.68 -4.19 30.52
C GLY A 27 4.47 -2.76 30.06
N ASP A 28 4.13 -2.51 28.79
CA ASP A 28 3.96 -1.16 28.28
C ASP A 28 2.59 -0.55 28.62
N PRO A 29 2.53 0.59 29.33
CA PRO A 29 1.30 1.33 29.53
C PRO A 29 0.71 1.96 28.27
N SER A 30 1.49 2.24 27.23
CA SER A 30 1.00 2.81 25.97
C SER A 30 0.10 1.83 25.21
N ASP A 31 0.30 0.53 25.43
CA ASP A 31 -0.49 -0.56 24.87
C ASP A 31 -1.88 -0.74 25.50
N ASN A 32 -2.24 0.10 26.47
CA ASN A 32 -3.61 0.13 26.97
C ASN A 32 -4.52 0.87 25.99
N VAL A 33 -5.53 0.18 25.48
CA VAL A 33 -6.61 0.81 24.69
C VAL A 33 -7.26 1.93 25.54
N PRO A 34 -7.17 3.21 25.14
CA PRO A 34 -7.72 4.31 25.91
C PRO A 34 -9.23 4.18 26.11
N THR A 35 -9.74 4.73 27.21
CA THR A 35 -11.18 4.68 27.51
C THR A 35 -11.98 5.35 26.39
N GLY A 36 -12.96 4.62 25.84
CA GLY A 36 -13.81 5.09 24.74
C GLY A 36 -13.23 4.81 23.34
N MET A 37 -11.98 4.35 23.26
CA MET A 37 -11.36 3.89 22.02
C MET A 37 -11.55 2.39 21.82
N ARG A 38 -11.28 1.93 20.61
CA ARG A 38 -11.22 0.52 20.24
C ARG A 38 -9.91 0.23 19.54
N TYR A 39 -9.36 -0.96 19.76
CA TYR A 39 -8.34 -1.50 18.89
C TYR A 39 -8.98 -1.89 17.55
N ARG A 40 -8.47 -1.33 16.45
CA ARG A 40 -8.98 -1.61 15.10
C ARG A 40 -8.01 -2.50 14.36
N PHE A 41 -8.53 -3.55 13.75
CA PHE A 41 -7.75 -4.45 12.89
C PHE A 41 -8.62 -4.94 11.72
N TRP A 42 -8.00 -5.50 10.70
CA TRP A 42 -8.70 -5.91 9.50
C TRP A 42 -8.99 -7.41 9.46
N THR A 43 -9.94 -7.78 8.59
CA THR A 43 -10.19 -9.16 8.20
C THR A 43 -9.20 -9.61 7.13
N ASN A 44 -8.68 -10.83 7.24
CA ASN A 44 -7.78 -11.47 6.27
C ASN A 44 -8.60 -12.09 5.11
N ILE A 45 -9.05 -11.24 4.19
CA ILE A 45 -10.05 -11.60 3.16
C ILE A 45 -9.45 -11.78 1.76
N ASP A 46 -8.16 -11.52 1.61
CA ASP A 46 -7.33 -11.86 0.47
C ASP A 46 -6.86 -13.32 0.53
N ASN A 47 -5.96 -13.65 -0.40
CA ASN A 47 -5.36 -14.98 -0.57
C ASN A 47 -3.94 -14.78 -1.05
N ASP A 48 -3.03 -14.96 -0.13
CA ASP A 48 -1.64 -14.70 -0.33
C ASP A 48 -0.91 -15.93 -0.90
N GLU A 49 -0.10 -15.70 -1.93
CA GLU A 49 0.77 -16.74 -2.49
C GLU A 49 2.23 -16.27 -2.49
N GLY A 50 3.11 -17.14 -1.99
CA GLY A 50 4.55 -17.02 -2.15
C GLY A 50 5.30 -16.63 -0.89
N ASP A 51 6.59 -16.99 -0.89
CA ASP A 51 7.51 -16.84 0.25
C ASP A 51 8.76 -16.02 -0.11
N ASP A 52 8.77 -15.39 -1.28
CA ASP A 52 9.94 -14.74 -1.88
C ASP A 52 9.64 -13.30 -2.34
N ALA A 53 10.52 -12.71 -3.14
CA ALA A 53 10.35 -11.38 -3.73
C ALA A 53 9.23 -11.24 -4.76
N GLU A 54 8.65 -12.33 -5.25
CA GLU A 54 7.58 -12.37 -6.25
C GLU A 54 6.20 -12.68 -5.64
N ALA A 55 6.15 -12.91 -4.32
CA ALA A 55 4.89 -13.17 -3.62
C ALA A 55 3.84 -12.07 -3.88
N GLU A 56 2.58 -12.45 -4.04
CA GLU A 56 1.48 -11.53 -4.38
C GLU A 56 0.13 -12.09 -3.94
N ASP A 57 -0.86 -11.21 -3.82
CA ASP A 57 -2.23 -11.61 -3.55
C ASP A 57 -2.80 -12.29 -4.81
N GLN A 58 -3.26 -13.53 -4.70
CA GLN A 58 -3.88 -14.27 -5.80
C GLN A 58 -5.13 -13.56 -6.32
N LEU A 59 -5.43 -13.81 -7.59
CA LEU A 59 -6.59 -13.25 -8.27
C LEU A 59 -7.94 -13.85 -7.78
N ILE A 60 -8.35 -13.64 -6.53
CA ILE A 60 -9.74 -13.85 -6.08
C ILE A 60 -10.65 -12.72 -6.55
N ASN A 61 -11.66 -13.03 -7.34
CA ASN A 61 -12.67 -12.05 -7.69
C ASN A 61 -13.43 -11.58 -6.41
N TYR A 62 -13.16 -10.39 -5.87
CA TYR A 62 -13.90 -9.86 -4.71
C TYR A 62 -15.43 -9.72 -4.95
N GLN A 63 -15.90 -9.69 -6.20
CA GLN A 63 -17.34 -9.70 -6.50
C GLN A 63 -17.97 -11.10 -6.40
N VAL A 64 -17.14 -12.14 -6.46
CA VAL A 64 -17.50 -13.54 -6.28
C VAL A 64 -16.32 -14.20 -5.59
N ILE A 65 -16.12 -13.95 -4.29
CA ILE A 65 -15.17 -14.76 -3.51
C ILE A 65 -15.72 -16.18 -3.65
N PRO A 66 -15.08 -17.11 -4.38
CA PRO A 66 -15.47 -18.51 -4.26
C PRO A 66 -15.36 -18.83 -2.78
N ASN A 67 -16.48 -19.25 -2.18
CA ASN A 67 -16.49 -19.73 -0.80
C ASN A 67 -15.28 -20.65 -0.62
N ASN A 68 -14.40 -20.34 0.34
CA ASN A 68 -13.17 -21.08 0.69
C ASN A 68 -11.90 -20.72 -0.11
N SER A 69 -11.72 -19.47 -0.52
CA SER A 69 -10.43 -19.05 -1.10
C SER A 69 -9.72 -17.97 -0.30
N SER A 70 -10.38 -17.32 0.66
CA SER A 70 -9.70 -16.35 1.54
C SER A 70 -8.91 -17.08 2.62
N ASP A 71 -7.78 -16.52 3.02
CA ASP A 71 -6.87 -17.11 4.03
C ASP A 71 -7.58 -17.26 5.39
N SER A 72 -8.45 -16.29 5.76
CA SER A 72 -9.31 -16.44 6.93
C SER A 72 -10.28 -17.64 6.90
N THR A 73 -10.40 -18.38 5.80
CA THR A 73 -11.30 -19.55 5.69
C THR A 73 -10.66 -20.89 6.00
N ASP A 74 -9.34 -21.01 5.94
CA ASP A 74 -8.64 -22.22 6.35
C ASP A 74 -8.30 -22.17 7.85
N ASN A 75 -7.33 -22.95 8.34
CA ASN A 75 -6.96 -22.99 9.75
C ASN A 75 -5.42 -23.00 9.90
N THR A 76 -4.74 -22.40 8.93
CA THR A 76 -3.30 -22.43 8.76
C THR A 76 -2.78 -21.03 8.45
N ILE A 77 -1.45 -20.89 8.48
CA ILE A 77 -0.76 -19.74 7.92
C ILE A 77 0.03 -20.35 6.76
N ASP A 78 -0.43 -20.10 5.54
CA ASP A 78 -0.04 -20.92 4.38
C ASP A 78 1.27 -20.46 3.74
N CYS A 79 1.60 -19.17 3.87
CA CYS A 79 2.81 -18.58 3.31
C CYS A 79 3.33 -17.41 4.17
N LEU A 80 4.52 -16.93 3.83
CA LEU A 80 5.13 -15.76 4.48
C LEU A 80 4.41 -14.46 4.12
N ARG A 81 3.80 -14.37 2.95
CA ARG A 81 3.04 -13.18 2.51
C ARG A 81 1.83 -12.92 3.44
N ASP A 82 1.09 -13.98 3.78
CA ASP A 82 -0.07 -13.99 4.69
C ASP A 82 0.22 -13.41 6.08
N LEU A 83 1.47 -13.45 6.54
CA LEU A 83 1.84 -12.91 7.85
C LEU A 83 1.54 -11.40 8.01
N GLU A 84 1.41 -10.64 6.93
CA GLU A 84 1.02 -9.23 7.04
C GLU A 84 -0.45 -9.02 7.46
N ASP A 85 -1.25 -10.07 7.57
CA ASP A 85 -2.62 -10.04 8.08
C ASP A 85 -2.73 -10.42 9.57
N PHE A 86 -1.58 -10.58 10.22
CA PHE A 86 -1.49 -10.96 11.63
C PHE A 86 -0.95 -9.84 12.51
N THR A 87 -1.44 -9.77 13.74
CA THR A 87 -0.89 -8.91 14.77
C THR A 87 -0.81 -9.62 16.12
N ARG A 88 -0.05 -9.04 17.05
CA ARG A 88 0.33 -9.65 18.32
C ARG A 88 -0.80 -9.58 19.35
N LEU A 89 -0.90 -10.63 20.17
CA LEU A 89 -1.80 -10.73 21.32
C LEU A 89 -1.05 -11.41 22.48
N SER A 90 -1.00 -10.78 23.64
CA SER A 90 -0.29 -11.30 24.81
C SER A 90 -1.21 -11.44 26.01
N LEU A 91 -1.17 -12.62 26.64
CA LEU A 91 -1.95 -12.96 27.84
C LEU A 91 -1.03 -13.16 29.06
N GLY A 92 -1.17 -12.31 30.06
CA GLY A 92 -0.49 -12.41 31.34
C GLY A 92 -1.21 -13.39 32.27
N LEU A 93 -0.50 -14.42 32.73
CA LEU A 93 -1.03 -15.51 33.55
C LEU A 93 -0.50 -15.50 34.99
N ASN A 94 -0.13 -14.33 35.49
CA ASN A 94 0.49 -14.14 36.79
C ASN A 94 -0.36 -14.77 37.92
N GLY A 95 0.09 -15.93 38.40
CA GLY A 95 -0.56 -16.72 39.44
C GLY A 95 -1.61 -17.71 38.95
N LEU A 96 -2.18 -17.55 37.75
CA LEU A 96 -3.06 -18.55 37.13
C LEU A 96 -2.29 -19.79 36.67
N ALA A 97 -1.07 -19.62 36.16
CA ALA A 97 -0.25 -20.72 35.65
C ALA A 97 0.08 -21.79 36.72
N ASN A 98 -0.10 -21.48 38.01
CA ASN A 98 0.15 -22.40 39.12
C ASN A 98 -1.13 -23.11 39.62
N LEU A 99 -2.30 -22.77 39.08
CA LEU A 99 -3.56 -23.40 39.46
C LEU A 99 -3.76 -24.70 38.67
N SER A 100 -4.02 -25.80 39.38
CA SER A 100 -4.45 -27.07 38.78
C SER A 100 -5.95 -27.05 38.48
N ASN A 101 -6.38 -27.73 37.41
CA ASN A 101 -7.78 -27.90 37.03
C ASN A 101 -8.50 -26.60 36.64
N ILE A 102 -7.79 -25.67 36.00
CA ILE A 102 -8.41 -24.55 35.31
C ILE A 102 -8.24 -24.71 33.81
N GLU A 103 -9.22 -24.24 33.06
CA GLU A 103 -9.10 -24.03 31.62
C GLU A 103 -9.32 -22.56 31.32
N ILE A 104 -8.55 -22.05 30.37
CA ILE A 104 -8.55 -20.66 29.96
C ILE A 104 -9.10 -20.62 28.52
N GLY A 105 -9.92 -19.60 28.25
CA GLY A 105 -10.48 -19.38 26.93
C GLY A 105 -10.66 -17.90 26.63
N LEU A 106 -11.07 -17.62 25.39
CA LEU A 106 -11.36 -16.30 24.89
C LEU A 106 -12.80 -16.24 24.35
N LYS A 107 -13.42 -15.07 24.41
CA LYS A 107 -14.68 -14.76 23.70
C LYS A 107 -14.82 -13.27 23.48
N PHE A 108 -15.67 -12.91 22.52
CA PHE A 108 -16.24 -11.57 22.45
C PHE A 108 -17.46 -11.44 23.35
N VAL A 109 -17.45 -10.40 24.19
CA VAL A 109 -18.62 -9.89 24.91
C VAL A 109 -19.03 -8.53 24.36
N ASP A 110 -20.20 -8.04 24.75
CA ASP A 110 -20.68 -6.70 24.41
C ASP A 110 -20.62 -6.37 22.89
N ALA A 111 -20.93 -7.38 22.06
CA ALA A 111 -20.97 -7.21 20.62
C ALA A 111 -22.02 -6.15 20.24
N SER A 112 -21.65 -5.23 19.34
CA SER A 112 -22.56 -4.16 18.88
C SER A 112 -23.77 -4.72 18.15
N ASP A 113 -23.59 -5.80 17.39
CA ASP A 113 -24.65 -6.64 16.85
C ASP A 113 -24.51 -8.07 17.37
N PRO A 114 -25.37 -8.52 18.29
CA PRO A 114 -25.34 -9.88 18.82
C PRO A 114 -25.55 -10.98 17.76
N ASN A 115 -26.14 -10.66 16.60
CA ASN A 115 -26.35 -11.63 15.52
C ASN A 115 -25.16 -11.72 14.55
N SER A 116 -24.25 -10.76 14.61
CA SER A 116 -23.03 -10.71 13.79
C SER A 116 -21.85 -10.24 14.66
N PRO A 117 -21.48 -11.02 15.70
CA PRO A 117 -20.34 -10.68 16.54
C PRO A 117 -19.05 -10.73 15.70
N PRO A 118 -18.04 -9.89 16.03
CA PRO A 118 -16.73 -10.03 15.41
C PRO A 118 -16.15 -11.43 15.69
N SER A 119 -15.23 -11.86 14.84
CA SER A 119 -14.40 -13.03 15.13
C SER A 119 -12.97 -12.86 14.68
N ILE A 120 -12.08 -13.50 15.45
CA ILE A 120 -10.65 -13.60 15.17
C ILE A 120 -10.22 -15.06 15.22
N ARG A 121 -9.12 -15.38 14.55
CA ARG A 121 -8.43 -16.66 14.70
C ARG A 121 -7.10 -16.40 15.39
N VAL A 122 -6.85 -17.13 16.47
CA VAL A 122 -5.66 -16.96 17.30
C VAL A 122 -4.74 -18.16 17.11
N PHE A 123 -3.45 -17.88 16.95
CA PHE A 123 -2.37 -18.84 16.86
C PHE A 123 -1.34 -18.53 17.94
N LEU A 124 -0.57 -19.54 18.38
CA LEU A 124 0.57 -19.29 19.24
C LEU A 124 1.68 -18.58 18.44
N SER A 125 2.42 -17.69 19.11
CA SER A 125 3.62 -17.10 18.54
C SER A 125 4.75 -18.14 18.54
N ALA A 126 5.54 -18.18 17.47
CA ALA A 126 6.76 -18.98 17.41
C ALA A 126 7.86 -18.45 18.34
N ASP A 127 7.79 -17.17 18.71
CA ASP A 127 8.60 -16.58 19.77
C ASP A 127 7.87 -16.68 21.11
N GLU A 128 8.04 -17.82 21.77
CA GLU A 128 7.37 -18.12 23.05
C GLU A 128 7.90 -17.28 24.22
N GLU A 129 9.10 -16.69 24.12
CA GLU A 129 9.71 -15.99 25.26
C GLU A 129 9.40 -14.49 25.26
N HIS A 130 9.41 -13.86 24.08
CA HIS A 130 9.20 -12.42 23.94
C HIS A 130 7.92 -12.06 23.18
N GLY A 131 7.44 -12.94 22.30
CA GLY A 131 6.26 -12.63 21.47
C GLY A 131 6.50 -11.43 20.54
N THR A 132 7.71 -11.33 19.99
CA THR A 132 8.12 -10.25 19.07
C THR A 132 7.28 -10.23 17.79
N ASP A 133 7.29 -9.09 17.10
CA ASP A 133 6.74 -8.95 15.75
C ASP A 133 7.77 -9.25 14.66
N ASP A 134 8.91 -9.86 15.02
CA ASP A 134 10.00 -10.19 14.10
C ASP A 134 9.54 -11.06 12.94
N TYR A 135 8.45 -11.82 13.09
CA TYR A 135 7.85 -12.59 12.01
C TYR A 135 7.41 -11.73 10.81
N LEU A 136 7.21 -10.43 10.97
CA LEU A 136 6.87 -9.51 9.89
C LEU A 136 8.09 -8.94 9.14
N PHE A 137 9.29 -9.01 9.75
CA PHE A 137 10.45 -8.23 9.29
C PHE A 137 11.71 -9.08 9.11
N GLN A 138 11.78 -10.23 9.77
CA GLN A 138 12.91 -11.16 9.71
C GLN A 138 12.49 -12.47 9.09
N MET A 139 13.21 -12.86 8.03
CA MET A 139 12.93 -14.08 7.26
C MET A 139 12.96 -15.35 8.13
N ASP A 140 13.90 -15.45 9.08
CA ASP A 140 14.01 -16.64 9.94
C ASP A 140 12.84 -16.76 10.94
N ALA A 141 12.42 -15.64 11.55
CA ALA A 141 11.29 -15.60 12.48
C ALA A 141 9.97 -15.90 11.74
N ALA A 142 9.81 -15.35 10.55
CA ALA A 142 8.69 -15.63 9.67
C ALA A 142 8.57 -17.11 9.31
N ASN A 143 9.69 -17.71 8.88
CA ASN A 143 9.73 -19.13 8.56
C ASN A 143 9.43 -20.00 9.77
N ALA A 144 9.87 -19.59 10.97
CA ALA A 144 9.52 -20.29 12.21
C ALA A 144 8.02 -20.20 12.49
N GLN A 145 7.39 -19.04 12.24
CA GLN A 145 5.95 -18.85 12.40
C GLN A 145 5.15 -19.71 11.41
N VAL A 146 5.48 -19.72 10.11
CA VAL A 146 4.75 -20.49 9.08
C VAL A 146 5.00 -22.00 9.22
N ASN A 147 6.26 -22.42 9.34
CA ASN A 147 6.62 -23.85 9.37
C ASN A 147 6.44 -24.50 10.74
N GLY A 148 6.08 -23.74 11.78
CA GLY A 148 5.86 -24.21 13.15
C GLY A 148 4.57 -25.04 13.32
N GLN A 149 4.35 -26.09 12.52
CA GLN A 149 3.12 -26.89 12.47
C GLN A 149 2.66 -27.47 13.83
N SER A 150 3.57 -27.67 14.79
CA SER A 150 3.21 -28.04 16.17
C SER A 150 2.56 -26.90 16.97
N ILE A 151 2.89 -25.66 16.65
CA ILE A 151 2.40 -24.42 17.27
C ILE A 151 0.97 -24.12 16.78
N HIS A 152 0.70 -24.37 15.50
CA HIS A 152 -0.62 -24.18 14.87
C HIS A 152 -1.67 -25.19 15.32
N SER A 153 -1.29 -26.45 15.51
CA SER A 153 -2.24 -27.52 15.89
C SER A 153 -2.63 -27.52 17.38
N ILE A 154 -1.79 -26.91 18.23
CA ILE A 154 -1.97 -26.89 19.70
C ILE A 154 -2.52 -25.52 20.17
N GLY A 155 -2.36 -24.45 19.38
CA GLY A 155 -2.73 -23.08 19.75
C GLY A 155 -3.95 -22.48 19.06
N LEU A 156 -4.53 -23.17 18.06
CA LEU A 156 -5.58 -22.61 17.22
C LEU A 156 -6.92 -22.50 17.95
N VAL A 157 -7.45 -21.28 18.03
CA VAL A 157 -8.84 -21.03 18.44
C VAL A 157 -9.51 -19.96 17.57
N THR A 158 -10.72 -20.26 17.08
CA THR A 158 -11.59 -19.24 16.48
C THR A 158 -12.47 -18.64 17.57
N VAL A 159 -12.30 -17.35 17.83
CA VAL A 159 -12.96 -16.62 18.91
C VAL A 159 -14.12 -15.81 18.32
N SER A 160 -15.31 -15.98 18.86
CA SER A 160 -16.50 -15.19 18.53
C SER A 160 -17.34 -14.97 19.81
N SER A 161 -18.67 -14.91 19.72
CA SER A 161 -19.55 -14.75 20.89
C SER A 161 -19.56 -15.96 21.84
N GLN A 162 -19.24 -17.15 21.33
CA GLN A 162 -19.12 -18.37 22.12
C GLN A 162 -17.72 -18.51 22.71
N SER A 163 -17.64 -19.12 23.89
CA SER A 163 -16.37 -19.43 24.56
C SER A 163 -15.51 -20.35 23.69
N ALA A 164 -14.33 -19.87 23.32
CA ALA A 164 -13.30 -20.63 22.65
C ALA A 164 -12.22 -21.02 23.67
N TRP A 165 -12.11 -22.29 24.00
CA TRP A 165 -11.18 -22.79 25.02
C TRP A 165 -9.86 -23.18 24.37
N PHE A 166 -8.75 -22.82 25.00
CA PHE A 166 -7.43 -23.21 24.51
C PHE A 166 -7.28 -24.74 24.54
N PRO A 167 -6.71 -25.36 23.48
CA PRO A 167 -6.47 -26.80 23.47
C PRO A 167 -5.54 -27.27 24.60
N GLU A 168 -5.63 -28.56 24.93
CA GLU A 168 -4.70 -29.19 25.88
C GLU A 168 -3.25 -29.04 25.38
N GLY A 169 -2.33 -28.69 26.28
CA GLY A 169 -0.93 -28.42 25.95
C GLY A 169 -0.61 -26.95 25.65
N THR A 170 -1.61 -26.09 25.38
CA THR A 170 -1.36 -24.65 25.10
C THR A 170 -0.58 -23.98 26.23
N LEU A 171 -0.89 -24.31 27.48
CA LEU A 171 -0.25 -23.69 28.66
C LEU A 171 1.19 -24.19 28.90
N ASP A 172 1.65 -25.20 28.15
CA ASP A 172 3.06 -25.63 28.19
C ASP A 172 3.97 -24.63 27.45
N HIS A 173 3.40 -23.75 26.62
CA HIS A 173 4.08 -22.68 25.88
C HIS A 173 4.08 -21.34 26.62
N VAL A 174 3.79 -21.35 27.93
CA VAL A 174 3.88 -20.14 28.75
C VAL A 174 5.35 -19.80 29.00
N SER A 175 5.72 -18.58 28.65
CA SER A 175 7.06 -18.03 28.78
C SER A 175 7.62 -18.09 30.20
N SER A 176 8.94 -17.86 30.33
CA SER A 176 9.58 -17.77 31.64
C SER A 176 8.99 -16.65 32.52
N THR A 177 8.45 -15.60 31.87
CA THR A 177 7.81 -14.43 32.48
C THR A 177 6.31 -14.61 32.74
N LYS A 178 5.78 -15.84 32.60
CA LYS A 178 4.38 -16.20 32.86
C LYS A 178 3.40 -15.54 31.90
N ARG A 179 3.77 -15.51 30.62
CA ARG A 179 2.96 -14.94 29.53
C ARG A 179 2.71 -16.00 28.48
N LEU A 180 1.55 -15.93 27.84
CA LEU A 180 1.25 -16.69 26.63
C LEU A 180 1.23 -15.70 25.47
N HIS A 181 2.18 -15.85 24.56
CA HIS A 181 2.33 -14.99 23.39
C HIS A 181 1.64 -15.64 22.19
N MET A 182 0.81 -14.86 21.51
CA MET A 182 -0.04 -15.28 20.41
C MET A 182 -0.01 -14.23 19.30
N ILE A 183 -0.45 -14.64 18.12
CA ILE A 183 -0.81 -13.75 17.02
C ILE A 183 -2.25 -14.03 16.61
N PHE A 184 -2.89 -13.09 15.95
CA PHE A 184 -4.24 -13.30 15.41
C PHE A 184 -4.48 -12.55 14.11
N GLU A 185 -5.42 -13.08 13.34
CA GLU A 185 -6.02 -12.48 12.15
C GLU A 185 -7.52 -12.22 12.38
N GLY A 186 -8.09 -11.27 11.63
CA GLY A 186 -9.53 -11.04 11.63
C GLY A 186 -10.27 -12.00 10.70
N VAL A 187 -11.36 -12.61 11.18
CA VAL A 187 -12.16 -13.57 10.40
C VAL A 187 -13.51 -12.99 9.99
N ALA A 188 -14.21 -12.32 10.90
CA ALA A 188 -15.50 -11.70 10.60
C ALA A 188 -15.57 -10.28 11.16
N PRO A 189 -16.08 -9.32 10.38
CA PRO A 189 -16.17 -7.93 10.80
C PRO A 189 -17.21 -7.76 11.92
N GLY A 190 -17.01 -6.76 12.76
CA GLY A 190 -17.88 -6.45 13.87
C GLY A 190 -17.16 -5.70 14.98
N SER A 191 -17.90 -5.34 16.02
CA SER A 191 -17.36 -4.64 17.18
C SER A 191 -17.78 -5.36 18.47
N GLY A 192 -16.88 -5.44 19.44
CA GLY A 192 -17.12 -6.10 20.72
C GLY A 192 -15.94 -5.91 21.68
N THR A 193 -15.95 -6.59 22.82
CA THR A 193 -14.83 -6.60 23.76
C THR A 193 -14.28 -8.01 23.88
N LEU A 194 -13.01 -8.22 23.54
CA LEU A 194 -12.33 -9.49 23.75
C LEU A 194 -12.11 -9.69 25.25
N ALA A 195 -12.56 -10.84 25.75
CA ALA A 195 -12.55 -11.19 27.16
C ALA A 195 -11.85 -12.51 27.39
N VAL A 196 -11.17 -12.62 28.53
CA VAL A 196 -10.61 -13.88 29.04
C VAL A 196 -11.66 -14.59 29.88
N GLU A 197 -11.87 -15.87 29.62
CA GLU A 197 -12.70 -16.75 30.46
C GLU A 197 -11.86 -17.78 31.19
N ILE A 198 -12.26 -18.05 32.44
CA ILE A 198 -11.65 -19.05 33.30
C ILE A 198 -12.75 -20.00 33.74
N LYS A 199 -12.55 -21.29 33.52
CA LYS A 199 -13.45 -22.34 34.02
C LYS A 199 -12.71 -23.35 34.89
N THR A 200 -13.46 -23.93 35.82
CA THR A 200 -13.07 -25.10 36.61
C THR A 200 -13.95 -26.28 36.19
N PRO A 201 -13.78 -27.50 36.75
CA PRO A 201 -14.69 -28.61 36.49
C PRO A 201 -16.15 -28.32 36.86
N ASP A 202 -16.39 -27.34 37.73
CA ASP A 202 -17.74 -26.93 38.16
C ASP A 202 -18.39 -25.90 37.22
N GLY A 203 -17.64 -25.36 36.25
CA GLY A 203 -18.13 -24.41 35.24
C GLY A 203 -17.27 -23.14 35.12
N VAL A 204 -17.76 -22.17 34.33
CA VAL A 204 -17.11 -20.85 34.17
C VAL A 204 -17.19 -20.08 35.48
N ILE A 205 -16.05 -19.66 36.00
CA ILE A 205 -15.96 -18.91 37.27
C ILE A 205 -15.66 -17.43 37.06
N SER A 206 -15.17 -17.03 35.88
CA SER A 206 -14.90 -15.64 35.55
C SER A 206 -14.93 -15.39 34.05
N THR A 207 -15.41 -14.21 33.67
CA THR A 207 -15.29 -13.60 32.33
C THR A 207 -14.76 -12.18 32.55
N ILE A 208 -13.57 -11.89 32.06
CA ILE A 208 -12.84 -10.64 32.31
C ILE A 208 -12.75 -9.89 30.97
N PRO A 209 -13.54 -8.82 30.76
CA PRO A 209 -13.42 -8.00 29.55
C PRO A 209 -12.08 -7.25 29.55
N CYS A 210 -11.34 -7.32 28.45
CA CYS A 210 -9.99 -6.75 28.37
C CYS A 210 -9.87 -5.71 27.25
N ILE A 211 -10.12 -6.10 26.00
CA ILE A 211 -9.76 -5.29 24.83
C ILE A 211 -11.03 -4.92 24.06
N PRO A 212 -11.48 -3.65 24.06
CA PRO A 212 -12.51 -3.19 23.14
C PRO A 212 -11.94 -3.23 21.72
N MET A 213 -12.54 -3.99 20.82
CA MET A 213 -12.07 -4.18 19.46
C MET A 213 -13.14 -3.85 18.42
N GLU A 214 -12.66 -3.55 17.22
CA GLU A 214 -13.42 -3.39 15.99
C GLU A 214 -12.65 -4.09 14.86
N ILE A 215 -13.21 -5.16 14.31
CA ILE A 215 -12.69 -5.87 13.15
C ILE A 215 -13.44 -5.36 11.92
N LYS A 216 -12.72 -4.96 10.87
CA LYS A 216 -13.30 -4.36 9.66
C LYS A 216 -12.72 -4.98 8.39
N PRO A 217 -13.39 -4.90 7.23
CA PRO A 217 -12.69 -5.06 5.96
C PRO A 217 -11.52 -4.06 5.87
N VAL A 218 -10.38 -4.47 5.32
CA VAL A 218 -9.18 -3.61 5.20
C VAL A 218 -9.48 -2.29 4.48
N ARG A 219 -10.35 -2.30 3.47
CA ARG A 219 -10.79 -1.10 2.71
C ARG A 219 -11.61 -0.11 3.54
N GLU A 220 -12.15 -0.55 4.66
CA GLU A 220 -12.82 0.32 5.62
C GLU A 220 -11.87 0.93 6.66
N MET A 221 -10.59 0.54 6.67
CA MET A 221 -9.55 1.09 7.55
C MET A 221 -8.96 2.40 7.02
N TYR A 222 -9.19 2.72 5.74
CA TYR A 222 -8.71 3.93 5.09
C TYR A 222 -9.78 4.57 4.21
N GLU A 223 -9.52 5.78 3.71
CA GLU A 223 -10.41 6.41 2.74
C GLU A 223 -9.91 6.24 1.31
N HIS A 224 -10.80 5.80 0.42
CA HIS A 224 -10.55 5.67 -1.01
C HIS A 224 -11.33 6.74 -1.77
N TRP A 225 -10.57 7.64 -2.40
CA TRP A 225 -11.07 8.66 -3.31
C TRP A 225 -10.65 8.35 -4.74
N THR A 226 -11.41 8.82 -5.71
CA THR A 226 -11.16 8.47 -7.11
C THR A 226 -11.56 9.58 -8.05
N ALA A 227 -10.83 9.69 -9.16
CA ALA A 227 -11.31 10.43 -10.32
C ALA A 227 -12.53 9.73 -10.92
N LEU A 228 -12.45 8.41 -11.10
CA LEU A 228 -13.57 7.60 -11.55
C LEU A 228 -13.32 6.13 -11.22
N ASP A 229 -14.34 5.46 -10.66
CA ASP A 229 -14.26 4.06 -10.25
C ASP A 229 -14.82 3.11 -11.32
N THR A 230 -14.31 3.25 -12.55
CA THR A 230 -14.64 2.36 -13.68
C THR A 230 -13.37 1.84 -14.37
N GLU A 231 -13.48 0.71 -15.07
CA GLU A 231 -12.36 0.07 -15.79
C GLU A 231 -11.99 0.85 -17.05
N GLU A 232 -12.95 1.09 -17.95
CA GLU A 232 -12.75 1.83 -19.20
C GLU A 232 -13.56 3.13 -19.20
N VAL A 233 -12.92 4.21 -19.60
CA VAL A 233 -13.51 5.55 -19.69
C VAL A 233 -12.82 6.36 -20.77
N ASN A 234 -13.56 7.16 -21.53
CA ASN A 234 -12.94 8.14 -22.43
C ASN A 234 -12.33 9.29 -21.63
N ILE A 235 -11.34 9.98 -22.20
CA ILE A 235 -10.62 11.07 -21.51
C ILE A 235 -11.57 12.21 -21.15
N GLU A 236 -12.56 12.50 -21.99
CA GLU A 236 -13.53 13.59 -21.81
C GLU A 236 -14.52 13.33 -20.67
N ASP A 237 -14.70 12.07 -20.28
CA ASP A 237 -15.62 11.64 -19.25
C ASP A 237 -14.97 11.62 -17.85
N ILE A 238 -13.65 11.85 -17.75
CA ILE A 238 -12.95 11.95 -16.47
C ILE A 238 -13.35 13.25 -15.76
N PRO A 239 -13.99 13.19 -14.58
CA PRO A 239 -14.48 14.38 -13.93
C PRO A 239 -13.34 15.19 -13.30
N ALA A 240 -13.53 16.50 -13.21
CA ALA A 240 -12.60 17.40 -12.54
C ALA A 240 -12.70 17.37 -11.01
N THR A 241 -13.62 16.59 -10.44
CA THR A 241 -13.87 16.50 -8.99
C THR A 241 -13.71 15.08 -8.51
N ALA A 242 -13.03 14.88 -7.39
CA ALA A 242 -12.91 13.56 -6.79
C ALA A 242 -14.21 13.14 -6.11
N THR A 243 -14.49 11.85 -6.16
CA THR A 243 -15.58 11.21 -5.40
C THR A 243 -15.01 10.15 -4.49
N LYS A 244 -15.73 9.84 -3.41
CA LYS A 244 -15.37 8.77 -2.49
C LYS A 244 -15.89 7.45 -3.06
N ALA A 245 -15.06 6.41 -3.10
CA ALA A 245 -15.44 5.09 -3.59
C ALA A 245 -16.48 4.44 -2.65
N ALA A 246 -17.28 3.52 -3.19
CA ALA A 246 -18.40 2.93 -2.44
C ALA A 246 -17.95 2.02 -1.30
N ASP A 247 -16.80 1.37 -1.46
CA ASP A 247 -16.13 0.50 -0.48
C ASP A 247 -15.14 1.23 0.44
N SER A 248 -15.08 2.55 0.35
CA SER A 248 -14.21 3.38 1.19
C SER A 248 -14.67 3.39 2.65
N GLY A 249 -13.72 3.25 3.57
CA GLY A 249 -13.89 3.60 4.98
C GLY A 249 -14.19 5.09 5.20
N THR A 250 -14.49 5.46 6.44
CA THR A 250 -14.59 6.86 6.88
C THR A 250 -13.89 7.01 8.22
N PHE A 251 -13.00 7.99 8.32
CA PHE A 251 -12.32 8.26 9.58
C PHE A 251 -13.31 8.75 10.64
N ASP A 252 -13.27 8.13 11.81
CA ASP A 252 -13.95 8.64 12.98
C ASP A 252 -13.20 9.89 13.48
N PRO A 253 -13.87 11.04 13.68
CA PRO A 253 -13.25 12.21 14.29
C PRO A 253 -12.59 11.94 15.65
N ASN A 254 -13.01 10.90 16.36
CA ASN A 254 -12.40 10.43 17.60
C ASN A 254 -11.71 9.06 17.42
N GLY A 255 -11.28 8.73 16.21
CA GLY A 255 -10.52 7.51 15.93
C GLY A 255 -9.11 7.54 16.53
N PRO A 256 -8.40 6.40 16.54
CA PRO A 256 -7.02 6.32 17.00
C PRO A 256 -6.02 7.00 16.04
N GLU A 257 -6.44 7.34 14.81
CA GLU A 257 -5.55 7.91 13.81
C GLU A 257 -5.15 9.35 14.15
N THR A 258 -3.84 9.63 14.09
CA THR A 258 -3.29 10.99 14.22
C THR A 258 -3.66 11.87 13.02
N ASP A 259 -3.35 13.17 13.11
CA ASP A 259 -3.67 14.14 12.06
C ASP A 259 -2.73 14.13 10.85
N ASP A 260 -1.62 13.38 10.91
CA ASP A 260 -0.76 13.14 9.75
C ASP A 260 -1.48 12.31 8.69
N ALA A 261 -1.27 12.64 7.41
CA ALA A 261 -1.86 11.90 6.31
C ALA A 261 -0.82 11.40 5.31
N ILE A 262 -1.01 10.17 4.84
CA ILE A 262 -0.32 9.61 3.68
C ILE A 262 -1.35 9.34 2.59
N VAL A 263 -1.13 9.91 1.42
CA VAL A 263 -1.92 9.64 0.21
C VAL A 263 -1.10 8.72 -0.71
N PHE A 264 -1.71 7.64 -1.18
CA PHE A 264 -1.16 6.77 -2.22
C PHE A 264 -1.84 7.05 -3.56
N VAL A 265 -1.06 7.15 -4.64
CA VAL A 265 -1.56 7.19 -6.02
C VAL A 265 -0.93 6.09 -6.86
N HIS A 266 -1.76 5.17 -7.35
CA HIS A 266 -1.33 3.99 -8.07
C HIS A 266 -0.82 4.28 -9.50
N GLY A 267 -0.22 3.26 -10.13
CA GLY A 267 0.39 3.30 -11.47
C GLY A 267 -0.55 3.01 -12.64
N TRP A 268 0.05 2.63 -13.77
CA TRP A 268 -0.62 2.27 -15.03
C TRP A 268 -1.02 0.79 -15.06
N ARG A 269 -1.98 0.45 -15.94
CA ARG A 269 -2.41 -0.91 -16.26
C ARG A 269 -3.03 -1.66 -15.08
N MET A 270 -3.94 -0.98 -14.39
CA MET A 270 -4.60 -1.49 -13.19
C MET A 270 -6.09 -1.65 -13.40
N LYS A 271 -6.58 -2.89 -13.24
CA LYS A 271 -8.01 -3.17 -13.08
C LYS A 271 -8.53 -2.49 -11.81
N LEU A 272 -9.85 -2.34 -11.69
CA LEU A 272 -10.44 -1.73 -10.50
C LEU A 272 -10.01 -2.38 -9.20
N ARG A 273 -9.83 -3.70 -9.23
CA ARG A 273 -9.33 -4.48 -8.11
C ARG A 273 -7.87 -4.14 -7.79
N ASP A 274 -6.97 -4.22 -8.76
CA ASP A 274 -5.54 -3.97 -8.55
C ASP A 274 -5.29 -2.61 -7.88
N ARG A 275 -6.09 -1.58 -8.23
CA ARG A 275 -6.02 -0.23 -7.63
C ARG A 275 -6.29 -0.24 -6.12
N ARG A 276 -7.07 -1.22 -5.65
CA ARG A 276 -7.42 -1.43 -4.24
C ARG A 276 -6.41 -2.33 -3.57
N ASP A 277 -6.07 -3.47 -4.18
CA ASP A 277 -5.13 -4.42 -3.61
C ASP A 277 -3.76 -3.75 -3.33
N TYR A 278 -3.23 -2.95 -4.27
CA TYR A 278 -1.99 -2.21 -4.00
C TYR A 278 -2.12 -1.20 -2.85
N ALA A 279 -3.32 -0.64 -2.65
CA ALA A 279 -3.59 0.25 -1.53
C ALA A 279 -3.78 -0.52 -0.21
N ASP A 280 -4.41 -1.70 -0.25
CA ASP A 280 -4.55 -2.62 0.86
C ASP A 280 -3.15 -3.04 1.35
N THR A 281 -2.28 -3.55 0.47
CA THR A 281 -0.87 -3.88 0.80
C THR A 281 -0.12 -2.67 1.35
N SER A 282 -0.25 -1.50 0.70
CA SER A 282 0.41 -0.28 1.18
C SER A 282 -0.03 0.09 2.59
N PHE A 283 -1.33 0.02 2.86
CA PHE A 283 -1.89 0.29 4.18
C PHE A 283 -1.36 -0.68 5.22
N LYS A 284 -1.45 -2.00 4.98
CA LYS A 284 -0.99 -3.05 5.88
C LYS A 284 0.50 -2.86 6.23
N ARG A 285 1.35 -2.65 5.23
CA ARG A 285 2.80 -2.48 5.43
C ARG A 285 3.16 -1.16 6.12
N LEU A 286 2.46 -0.07 5.83
CA LEU A 286 2.61 1.19 6.58
C LEU A 286 2.17 1.04 8.03
N TRP A 287 1.05 0.35 8.28
CA TRP A 287 0.52 0.07 9.61
C TRP A 287 1.54 -0.72 10.44
N HIS A 288 2.09 -1.82 9.90
CA HIS A 288 3.13 -2.64 10.54
C HIS A 288 4.47 -1.92 10.69
N ALA A 289 4.74 -0.94 9.83
CA ALA A 289 5.89 -0.06 9.98
C ALA A 289 5.71 1.00 11.10
N GLY A 290 4.55 1.05 11.77
CA GLY A 290 4.24 1.95 12.88
C GLY A 290 3.63 3.28 12.46
N PHE A 291 3.04 3.37 11.26
CA PHE A 291 2.30 4.57 10.86
C PHE A 291 0.98 4.65 11.62
N ALA A 292 0.79 5.74 12.36
CA ALA A 292 -0.40 5.99 13.16
C ALA A 292 -1.34 7.05 12.57
N GLY A 293 -1.07 7.55 11.36
CA GLY A 293 -1.88 8.58 10.70
C GLY A 293 -3.01 8.06 9.82
N LYS A 294 -3.62 8.97 9.07
CA LYS A 294 -4.71 8.71 8.12
C LYS A 294 -4.13 8.30 6.77
N PHE A 295 -4.42 7.08 6.33
CA PHE A 295 -4.09 6.62 4.99
C PHE A 295 -5.21 6.94 4.00
N TYR A 296 -4.84 7.42 2.81
CA TYR A 296 -5.78 7.69 1.73
C TYR A 296 -5.30 7.01 0.46
N ASN A 297 -6.19 6.28 -0.22
CA ASN A 297 -5.96 5.88 -1.60
C ASN A 297 -6.61 6.90 -2.53
N PHE A 298 -5.87 7.40 -3.52
CA PHE A 298 -6.45 8.09 -4.65
C PHE A 298 -6.25 7.28 -5.93
N SER A 299 -7.36 6.81 -6.51
CA SER A 299 -7.33 6.07 -7.76
C SER A 299 -7.77 6.90 -8.97
N TRP A 300 -7.32 6.48 -10.15
CA TRP A 300 -7.66 7.11 -11.41
C TRP A 300 -7.83 6.05 -12.51
N PRO A 301 -8.63 6.33 -13.54
CA PRO A 301 -8.86 5.37 -14.60
C PRO A 301 -7.65 5.26 -15.52
N THR A 302 -7.10 4.06 -15.62
CA THR A 302 -6.04 3.68 -16.55
C THR A 302 -6.58 2.67 -17.55
N GLU A 303 -6.03 2.66 -18.76
CA GLU A 303 -6.28 1.55 -19.69
C GLU A 303 -5.70 0.25 -19.11
N TYR A 304 -6.25 -0.89 -19.54
CA TYR A 304 -5.76 -2.22 -19.20
C TYR A 304 -5.59 -3.06 -20.47
N THR A 305 -4.58 -3.93 -20.47
CA THR A 305 -4.38 -4.95 -21.52
C THR A 305 -3.80 -6.19 -20.88
N GLU A 306 -4.28 -7.39 -21.23
CA GLU A 306 -3.71 -8.65 -20.71
C GLU A 306 -2.28 -8.90 -21.19
N ARG A 307 -1.85 -8.27 -22.30
CA ARG A 307 -0.50 -8.42 -22.87
C ARG A 307 0.24 -7.09 -22.89
N VAL A 308 1.43 -7.08 -22.30
CA VAL A 308 2.46 -6.06 -22.54
C VAL A 308 3.63 -6.79 -23.18
N ILE A 309 3.68 -6.83 -24.51
CA ILE A 309 4.86 -7.37 -25.20
C ILE A 309 5.42 -6.24 -26.05
N TRP A 310 6.54 -5.69 -25.60
CA TRP A 310 7.42 -4.81 -26.37
C TRP A 310 8.62 -5.60 -26.93
N LEU A 311 8.46 -6.92 -27.16
CA LEU A 311 9.48 -7.75 -27.81
C LEU A 311 9.45 -7.58 -29.34
N PRO A 312 10.60 -7.65 -30.03
CA PRO A 312 10.63 -7.62 -31.49
C PRO A 312 9.91 -8.86 -32.07
N GLY A 313 8.76 -8.66 -32.71
CA GLY A 313 8.13 -9.69 -33.56
C GLY A 313 6.67 -10.03 -33.25
N ASP A 314 6.08 -9.53 -32.17
CA ASP A 314 4.65 -9.70 -31.86
C ASP A 314 3.98 -8.31 -31.71
N PRO A 315 2.95 -7.96 -32.51
CA PRO A 315 2.29 -6.68 -32.35
C PRO A 315 1.49 -6.65 -31.02
N PRO A 316 1.55 -5.56 -30.23
CA PRO A 316 0.73 -5.42 -29.03
C PRO A 316 -0.76 -5.43 -29.38
N ALA A 317 -1.60 -5.86 -28.44
CA ALA A 317 -3.05 -5.87 -28.64
C ALA A 317 -3.63 -4.44 -28.75
N ASP A 318 -3.04 -3.47 -28.06
CA ASP A 318 -3.36 -2.03 -28.20
C ASP A 318 -2.09 -1.18 -27.98
N LEU A 319 -1.53 -0.67 -29.06
CA LEU A 319 -0.33 0.17 -29.07
C LEU A 319 -0.58 1.58 -28.51
N ALA A 320 -1.83 2.02 -28.45
CA ALA A 320 -2.21 3.31 -27.88
C ALA A 320 -2.51 3.25 -26.38
N ASN A 321 -2.55 2.05 -25.77
CA ASN A 321 -2.95 1.83 -24.38
C ASN A 321 -2.14 2.68 -23.37
N TYR A 322 -0.81 2.70 -23.54
CA TYR A 322 0.06 3.49 -22.68
C TYR A 322 -0.20 4.99 -22.84
N ALA A 323 -0.20 5.50 -24.08
CA ALA A 323 -0.37 6.92 -24.36
C ALA A 323 -1.75 7.44 -23.92
N LYS A 324 -2.84 6.69 -24.18
CA LYS A 324 -4.17 7.03 -23.66
C LYS A 324 -4.17 7.13 -22.14
N SER A 325 -3.51 6.20 -21.45
CA SER A 325 -3.39 6.26 -19.99
C SER A 325 -2.56 7.43 -19.51
N GLU A 326 -1.48 7.78 -20.23
CA GLU A 326 -0.66 8.97 -19.95
C GLU A 326 -1.50 10.25 -20.03
N GLU A 327 -2.36 10.38 -21.03
CA GLU A 327 -3.29 11.52 -21.14
C GLU A 327 -4.32 11.52 -20.00
N LYS A 328 -4.92 10.36 -19.68
CA LYS A 328 -5.83 10.22 -18.54
C LYS A 328 -5.17 10.58 -17.20
N ALA A 329 -3.88 10.27 -17.04
CA ALA A 329 -3.13 10.59 -15.84
C ALA A 329 -3.01 12.11 -15.64
N TYR A 330 -2.67 12.85 -16.71
CA TYR A 330 -2.66 14.32 -16.68
C TYR A 330 -4.04 14.90 -16.34
N VAL A 331 -5.10 14.45 -17.01
CA VAL A 331 -6.47 14.95 -16.78
C VAL A 331 -6.93 14.66 -15.34
N SER A 332 -6.66 13.45 -14.84
CA SER A 332 -7.00 13.03 -13.48
C SER A 332 -6.24 13.85 -12.43
N GLY A 333 -4.96 14.15 -12.68
CA GLY A 333 -4.14 14.98 -11.81
C GLY A 333 -4.61 16.43 -11.74
N ARG A 334 -4.76 17.08 -12.91
CA ARG A 334 -5.17 18.49 -13.02
C ARG A 334 -6.55 18.74 -12.40
N GLY A 335 -7.45 17.77 -12.53
CA GLY A 335 -8.82 17.81 -12.06
C GLY A 335 -9.01 17.17 -10.68
N ALA A 336 -9.36 15.89 -10.67
CA ALA A 336 -9.84 15.20 -9.49
C ALA A 336 -8.82 15.11 -8.34
N LEU A 337 -7.55 14.78 -8.59
CA LEU A 337 -6.57 14.71 -7.50
C LEU A 337 -6.35 16.09 -6.87
N LYS A 338 -6.27 17.13 -7.69
CA LYS A 338 -6.21 18.51 -7.20
C LYS A 338 -7.44 18.85 -6.34
N ASP A 339 -8.65 18.52 -6.80
CA ASP A 339 -9.88 18.73 -6.01
C ASP A 339 -9.81 17.98 -4.68
N PHE A 340 -9.35 16.73 -4.70
CA PHE A 340 -9.18 15.92 -3.50
C PHE A 340 -8.26 16.60 -2.48
N LEU A 341 -7.04 16.93 -2.90
CA LEU A 341 -6.01 17.53 -2.04
C LEU A 341 -6.36 18.95 -1.56
N THR A 342 -7.21 19.68 -2.28
CA THR A 342 -7.52 21.08 -1.96
C THR A 342 -8.83 21.23 -1.20
N ASN A 343 -9.85 20.45 -1.55
CA ASN A 343 -11.24 20.69 -1.15
C ASN A 343 -11.88 19.53 -0.39
N ARG A 344 -11.38 18.29 -0.54
CA ARG A 344 -12.04 17.10 0.01
C ARG A 344 -11.35 16.55 1.23
N ILE A 345 -10.03 16.41 1.17
CA ILE A 345 -9.24 15.92 2.29
C ILE A 345 -9.35 16.90 3.46
N GLN A 346 -9.73 16.38 4.64
CA GLN A 346 -9.92 17.19 5.85
C GLN A 346 -8.61 17.23 6.66
N VAL A 347 -7.50 17.50 5.99
CA VAL A 347 -6.15 17.52 6.56
C VAL A 347 -5.41 18.76 6.02
N PRO A 348 -4.71 19.54 6.87
CA PRO A 348 -3.94 20.69 6.40
C PRO A 348 -2.83 20.25 5.41
N PRO A 349 -2.53 21.04 4.36
CA PRO A 349 -1.47 20.71 3.41
C PRO A 349 -0.10 20.42 4.01
N SER A 350 0.23 21.02 5.17
CA SER A 350 1.49 20.77 5.89
C SER A 350 1.59 19.37 6.48
N GLU A 351 0.47 18.68 6.66
CA GLU A 351 0.41 17.33 7.22
C GLU A 351 0.20 16.24 6.16
N ILE A 352 -0.03 16.64 4.90
CA ILE A 352 -0.21 15.71 3.78
C ILE A 352 1.16 15.33 3.23
N ARG A 353 1.51 14.05 3.34
CA ARG A 353 2.53 13.42 2.50
C ARG A 353 1.84 12.56 1.44
N ILE A 354 2.43 12.50 0.26
CA ILE A 354 1.91 11.71 -0.85
C ILE A 354 3.03 10.86 -1.42
N PHE A 355 2.75 9.60 -1.73
CA PHE A 355 3.60 8.80 -2.59
C PHE A 355 2.82 8.31 -3.79
N SER A 356 3.52 8.15 -4.90
CA SER A 356 2.93 7.56 -6.08
C SER A 356 3.86 6.59 -6.75
N HIS A 357 3.27 5.68 -7.51
CA HIS A 357 4.00 4.68 -8.28
C HIS A 357 3.85 4.94 -9.78
N SER A 358 4.94 4.75 -10.54
CA SER A 358 4.87 4.70 -12.00
C SER A 358 4.21 5.95 -12.61
N MET A 359 3.18 5.77 -13.44
CA MET A 359 2.39 6.83 -14.05
C MET A 359 1.58 7.66 -13.04
N GLY A 360 1.36 7.16 -11.82
CA GLY A 360 0.86 7.95 -10.69
C GLY A 360 1.74 9.17 -10.38
N GLY A 361 3.02 9.14 -10.76
CA GLY A 361 3.90 10.31 -10.71
C GLY A 361 3.45 11.47 -11.60
N ILE A 362 2.83 11.18 -12.74
CA ILE A 362 2.22 12.19 -13.62
C ILE A 362 1.01 12.81 -12.92
N VAL A 363 0.13 11.97 -12.36
CA VAL A 363 -1.11 12.41 -11.67
C VAL A 363 -0.78 13.36 -10.53
N VAL A 364 0.18 12.99 -9.66
CA VAL A 364 0.58 13.83 -8.53
C VAL A 364 1.22 15.13 -9.01
N SER A 365 2.17 15.05 -9.94
CA SER A 365 2.90 16.24 -10.41
C SER A 365 1.97 17.23 -11.10
N GLU A 366 0.99 16.74 -11.86
CA GLU A 366 0.00 17.58 -12.50
C GLU A 366 -0.96 18.24 -11.50
N ALA A 367 -1.35 17.54 -10.45
CA ALA A 367 -2.14 18.13 -9.37
C ALA A 367 -1.38 19.27 -8.67
N LEU A 368 -0.09 19.07 -8.40
CA LEU A 368 0.79 20.08 -7.78
C LEU A 368 1.04 21.27 -8.72
N LEU A 369 1.28 21.02 -10.01
CA LEU A 369 1.37 22.06 -11.04
C LEU A 369 0.09 22.89 -11.10
N ALA A 370 -1.07 22.25 -11.00
CA ALA A 370 -2.38 22.88 -11.04
C ALA A 370 -2.76 23.63 -9.74
N GLY A 371 -1.87 23.64 -8.74
CA GLY A 371 -1.97 24.44 -7.52
C GLY A 371 -2.31 23.68 -6.24
N ALA A 372 -2.36 22.34 -6.27
CA ALA A 372 -2.42 21.58 -5.03
C ALA A 372 -1.11 21.72 -4.24
N THR A 373 -1.18 21.61 -2.92
CA THR A 373 -0.02 21.69 -2.04
C THR A 373 -0.01 20.52 -1.08
N VAL A 374 1.18 19.96 -0.88
CA VAL A 374 1.47 18.90 0.09
C VAL A 374 2.82 19.19 0.72
N HIS A 375 3.09 18.64 1.88
CA HIS A 375 4.39 18.77 2.54
C HIS A 375 5.49 18.07 1.73
N THR A 376 5.27 16.79 1.44
CA THR A 376 6.24 15.92 0.76
C THR A 376 5.58 15.08 -0.32
N PHE A 377 6.26 14.92 -1.45
CA PHE A 377 5.93 13.97 -2.50
C PHE A 377 7.07 12.94 -2.69
N ALA A 378 6.80 11.66 -2.41
CA ALA A 378 7.68 10.55 -2.78
C ALA A 378 7.26 9.95 -4.14
N SER A 379 8.12 10.10 -5.13
CA SER A 379 7.95 9.59 -6.49
C SER A 379 8.63 8.23 -6.60
N CYS A 380 7.87 7.14 -6.65
CA CYS A 380 8.39 5.77 -6.69
C CYS A 380 8.34 5.23 -8.12
N GLN A 381 9.52 4.99 -8.71
CA GLN A 381 9.67 4.47 -10.07
C GLN A 381 8.82 5.24 -11.09
N SER A 382 8.79 6.57 -10.98
CA SER A 382 7.88 7.38 -11.78
C SER A 382 8.16 7.31 -13.28
N ALA A 383 7.11 6.97 -14.03
CA ALA A 383 7.08 6.93 -15.49
C ALA A 383 6.83 8.33 -16.11
N MET A 384 7.56 9.33 -15.62
CA MET A 384 7.51 10.71 -16.10
C MET A 384 8.89 11.15 -16.58
N ALA A 385 8.98 11.91 -17.66
CA ALA A 385 10.25 12.42 -18.17
C ALA A 385 11.00 13.24 -17.09
N ALA A 386 12.24 12.87 -16.78
CA ALA A 386 13.03 13.56 -15.76
C ALA A 386 13.24 15.05 -16.11
N HIS A 387 13.38 15.36 -17.40
CA HIS A 387 13.46 16.72 -17.93
C HIS A 387 12.29 17.64 -17.55
N ALA A 388 11.12 17.09 -17.23
CA ALA A 388 10.00 17.90 -16.76
C ALA A 388 10.29 18.59 -15.42
N TYR A 389 11.23 18.09 -14.62
CA TYR A 389 11.64 18.66 -13.34
C TYR A 389 12.93 19.48 -13.43
N GLY A 390 13.63 19.44 -14.55
CA GLY A 390 14.93 20.10 -14.70
C GLY A 390 15.81 19.45 -15.74
N ARG A 391 16.71 20.24 -16.33
CA ARG A 391 17.81 19.71 -17.13
C ARG A 391 19.13 19.84 -16.37
N PRO A 392 19.87 18.74 -16.12
CA PRO A 392 21.17 18.84 -15.48
C PRO A 392 22.18 19.45 -16.46
N ALA A 393 23.08 20.30 -15.95
CA ALA A 393 24.15 20.88 -16.76
C ALA A 393 25.12 19.84 -17.33
N SER A 394 25.18 18.65 -16.72
CA SER A 394 26.05 17.54 -17.15
C SER A 394 25.47 16.69 -18.28
N GLY A 395 24.19 16.83 -18.64
CA GLY A 395 23.49 15.93 -19.56
C GLY A 395 23.31 14.50 -19.01
N ALA A 396 23.56 14.27 -17.72
CA ALA A 396 23.58 12.91 -17.13
C ALA A 396 22.23 12.15 -17.17
N VAL A 397 21.14 12.85 -17.47
CA VAL A 397 19.78 12.26 -17.58
C VAL A 397 19.29 12.20 -19.03
N ASP A 398 20.09 12.73 -19.97
CA ASP A 398 19.79 12.67 -21.40
C ASP A 398 19.86 11.20 -21.86
N ARG A 399 18.94 10.82 -22.75
CA ARG A 399 18.98 9.51 -23.42
C ARG A 399 19.76 9.58 -24.72
N ALA A 400 20.41 8.48 -25.06
CA ALA A 400 20.93 8.29 -26.41
C ALA A 400 19.77 7.98 -27.36
N HIS A 401 19.53 8.83 -28.36
CA HIS A 401 18.58 8.52 -29.43
C HIS A 401 19.13 7.35 -30.27
N PRO A 402 18.32 6.33 -30.56
CA PRO A 402 18.73 5.28 -31.49
C PRO A 402 18.96 5.89 -32.90
N PRO A 403 20.04 5.50 -33.60
CA PRO A 403 20.46 6.14 -34.85
C PRO A 403 19.51 5.92 -36.04
N PHE A 404 18.43 5.15 -35.85
CA PHE A 404 17.48 4.76 -36.89
C PHE A 404 16.10 5.45 -36.77
N ILE A 405 15.89 6.26 -35.73
CA ILE A 405 14.65 7.05 -35.56
C ILE A 405 14.97 8.50 -35.90
N ASN A 406 14.36 9.03 -36.97
CA ASN A 406 14.64 10.38 -37.49
C ASN A 406 13.67 11.46 -36.96
N TRP A 407 12.76 11.08 -36.06
CA TRP A 407 11.72 11.96 -35.52
C TRP A 407 12.23 12.75 -34.32
N GLU A 408 13.18 13.65 -34.51
CA GLU A 408 13.54 14.59 -33.44
C GLU A 408 12.41 15.62 -33.26
N THR A 409 11.52 15.39 -32.30
CA THR A 409 10.63 16.44 -31.77
C THR A 409 11.43 17.40 -30.90
N ASP A 410 10.95 18.63 -30.75
CA ASP A 410 11.53 19.53 -29.76
C ASP A 410 11.42 18.93 -28.34
N GLU A 411 12.41 19.17 -27.47
CA GLU A 411 12.37 18.76 -26.06
C GLU A 411 11.37 19.63 -25.30
N VAL A 412 10.09 19.26 -25.34
CA VAL A 412 9.02 20.07 -24.74
C VAL A 412 8.97 19.95 -23.22
N TYR A 413 9.39 18.85 -22.60
CA TYR A 413 9.30 18.69 -21.14
C TYR A 413 10.23 19.65 -20.41
N ALA A 414 11.42 19.90 -20.95
CA ALA A 414 12.35 20.89 -20.36
C ALA A 414 12.04 22.35 -20.74
N ASN A 415 11.23 22.60 -21.78
CA ASN A 415 11.12 23.92 -22.41
C ASN A 415 9.67 24.43 -22.56
N TYR A 416 8.67 23.71 -22.05
CA TYR A 416 7.27 24.13 -22.04
C TYR A 416 6.80 24.41 -20.60
N PRO A 417 6.11 25.54 -20.31
CA PRO A 417 5.75 26.62 -21.24
C PRO A 417 6.98 27.28 -21.86
N PRO A 418 6.87 28.07 -22.96
CA PRO A 418 8.01 28.65 -23.70
C PRO A 418 8.71 29.79 -22.92
N THR A 419 9.07 29.51 -21.68
CA THR A 419 9.76 30.33 -20.70
C THR A 419 11.19 29.83 -20.46
N ALA A 420 11.62 28.78 -21.18
CA ALA A 420 12.87 28.05 -20.97
C ALA A 420 12.99 27.43 -19.57
N LEU A 421 11.85 27.19 -18.91
CA LEU A 421 11.77 26.48 -17.65
C LEU A 421 11.14 25.09 -17.88
N PRO A 422 11.54 24.08 -17.09
CA PRO A 422 10.91 22.78 -17.08
C PRO A 422 9.40 22.86 -16.80
N TYR A 423 8.65 21.89 -17.30
CA TYR A 423 7.18 21.85 -17.15
C TYR A 423 6.70 21.91 -15.70
N TYR A 424 7.41 21.23 -14.80
CA TYR A 424 7.12 21.19 -13.37
C TYR A 424 7.96 22.15 -12.52
N ASP A 425 8.59 23.16 -13.13
CA ASP A 425 9.41 24.15 -12.42
C ASP A 425 8.63 24.88 -11.30
N SER A 426 7.31 24.98 -11.39
CA SER A 426 6.48 25.64 -10.37
C SER A 426 6.12 24.75 -9.16
N ILE A 427 6.43 23.45 -9.17
CA ILE A 427 6.19 22.60 -8.00
C ILE A 427 7.08 23.07 -6.85
N ARG A 428 6.49 23.17 -5.65
CA ARG A 428 7.18 23.68 -4.44
C ARG A 428 7.31 22.64 -3.33
N SER A 429 6.62 21.50 -3.46
CA SER A 429 6.71 20.39 -2.50
C SER A 429 8.12 19.81 -2.49
N VAL A 430 8.53 19.28 -1.33
CA VAL A 430 9.76 18.48 -1.27
C VAL A 430 9.53 17.18 -2.02
N ILE A 431 10.29 16.94 -3.09
CA ILE A 431 10.22 15.70 -3.87
C ILE A 431 11.34 14.76 -3.46
N TYR A 432 10.99 13.52 -3.17
CA TYR A 432 11.91 12.38 -3.04
C TYR A 432 11.73 11.46 -4.24
N ASN A 433 12.82 11.01 -4.86
CA ASN A 433 12.77 10.07 -5.97
C ASN A 433 13.30 8.70 -5.54
N PHE A 434 12.44 7.71 -5.48
CA PHE A 434 12.80 6.31 -5.28
C PHE A 434 12.94 5.68 -6.67
N TYR A 435 14.17 5.62 -7.17
CA TYR A 435 14.46 5.21 -8.54
C TYR A 435 15.09 3.82 -8.59
N ASN A 436 14.85 3.12 -9.68
CA ASN A 436 15.44 1.81 -9.98
C ASN A 436 16.06 1.87 -11.39
N GLU A 437 17.39 1.80 -11.47
CA GLU A 437 18.12 1.87 -12.75
C GLU A 437 17.95 0.60 -13.60
N ASP A 438 17.60 -0.52 -12.97
CA ASP A 438 17.43 -1.82 -13.61
C ASP A 438 15.95 -2.09 -13.99
N ASP A 439 15.05 -1.13 -13.76
CA ASP A 439 13.60 -1.28 -13.96
C ASP A 439 13.21 -1.58 -15.41
N SER A 440 12.78 -2.82 -15.65
CA SER A 440 12.42 -3.32 -16.99
C SER A 440 11.20 -2.64 -17.60
N ALA A 441 10.25 -2.18 -16.76
CA ALA A 441 9.08 -1.46 -17.23
C ALA A 441 9.45 -0.03 -17.65
N LEU A 442 10.36 0.62 -16.93
CA LEU A 442 10.87 1.94 -17.34
C LEU A 442 11.83 1.88 -18.53
N ASP A 443 12.50 0.74 -18.76
CA ASP A 443 13.17 0.49 -20.03
C ASP A 443 12.18 0.38 -21.19
N SER A 444 11.08 -0.36 -20.98
CA SER A 444 9.98 -0.47 -21.95
C SER A 444 9.31 0.90 -22.19
N TRP A 445 9.11 1.70 -21.14
CA TRP A 445 8.68 3.10 -21.25
C TRP A 445 9.61 3.88 -22.17
N ARG A 446 10.92 3.70 -22.00
CA ARG A 446 11.91 4.35 -22.85
C ARG A 446 11.71 3.96 -24.30
N HIS A 447 11.51 2.68 -24.59
CA HIS A 447 11.17 2.25 -25.95
C HIS A 447 9.91 2.95 -26.48
N GLY A 448 8.85 3.04 -25.66
CA GLY A 448 7.62 3.75 -26.01
C GLY A 448 7.85 5.23 -26.37
N GLN A 449 8.71 5.95 -25.62
CA GLN A 449 9.03 7.35 -25.95
C GLN A 449 9.77 7.50 -27.28
N ASN A 450 10.66 6.55 -27.63
CA ASN A 450 11.35 6.56 -28.92
C ASN A 450 10.38 6.37 -30.11
N LEU A 451 9.20 5.82 -29.87
CA LEU A 451 8.16 5.63 -30.87
C LEU A 451 7.20 6.83 -30.98
N LYS A 452 7.46 7.91 -30.22
CA LYS A 452 6.73 9.18 -30.38
C LYS A 452 7.40 10.04 -31.46
N PRO A 453 6.61 10.80 -32.27
CA PRO A 453 5.15 10.81 -32.32
C PRO A 453 4.59 9.46 -32.81
N ASN A 454 3.41 9.05 -32.31
CA ASN A 454 2.78 7.77 -32.67
C ASN A 454 2.33 7.72 -34.14
N ASP A 455 3.26 7.60 -35.08
CA ASP A 455 3.10 7.90 -36.52
C ASP A 455 2.91 6.65 -37.42
N CYS A 456 2.04 5.73 -36.99
CA CYS A 456 1.70 4.49 -37.71
C CYS A 456 2.81 3.45 -37.95
N GLU A 457 4.11 3.72 -37.76
CA GLU A 457 5.13 2.64 -37.76
C GLU A 457 4.97 1.71 -36.54
N GLY A 458 4.31 2.20 -35.49
CA GLY A 458 3.85 1.45 -34.32
C GLY A 458 2.42 0.89 -34.43
N GLY A 459 1.86 0.66 -35.63
CA GLY A 459 0.80 -0.34 -35.82
C GLY A 459 -0.66 -0.04 -35.39
N SER A 460 -1.04 1.17 -34.97
CA SER A 460 -2.48 1.54 -34.91
C SER A 460 -2.93 2.12 -36.26
N PRO A 461 -3.73 1.40 -37.07
CA PRO A 461 -4.07 1.83 -38.42
C PRO A 461 -5.06 3.00 -38.50
N SER A 462 -5.60 3.47 -37.36
CA SER A 462 -6.69 4.47 -37.34
C SER A 462 -6.35 5.80 -36.68
N GLU A 463 -5.23 5.95 -35.97
CA GLU A 463 -4.87 7.21 -35.29
C GLU A 463 -3.38 7.50 -35.51
N HIS A 464 -3.05 8.64 -36.13
CA HIS A 464 -1.69 9.02 -36.45
C HIS A 464 -1.34 10.34 -35.80
N TYR A 465 -0.37 10.32 -34.90
CA TYR A 465 0.23 11.52 -34.34
C TYR A 465 1.55 11.79 -35.06
N GLY A 466 1.83 13.04 -35.35
CA GLY A 466 3.02 13.42 -36.09
C GLY A 466 3.55 14.79 -35.69
N TYR A 467 4.77 15.07 -36.13
CA TYR A 467 5.44 16.34 -35.89
C TYR A 467 6.02 16.91 -37.20
N ASN A 468 5.58 18.10 -37.55
CA ASN A 468 6.07 18.85 -38.71
C ASN A 468 7.23 19.75 -38.26
N LYS A 469 8.47 19.26 -38.38
CA LYS A 469 9.69 19.97 -37.95
C LYS A 469 9.84 21.38 -38.58
N PRO A 470 9.64 21.58 -39.90
CA PRO A 470 9.66 22.93 -40.48
C PRO A 470 8.65 23.91 -39.88
N ALA A 471 7.49 23.42 -39.44
CA ALA A 471 6.43 24.22 -38.85
C ALA A 471 6.44 24.21 -37.31
N THR A 472 7.35 23.46 -36.68
CA THR A 472 7.40 23.20 -35.24
C THR A 472 6.03 22.88 -34.65
N GLN A 473 5.27 22.02 -35.33
CA GLN A 473 3.85 21.77 -35.03
C GLN A 473 3.54 20.28 -34.94
N PHE A 474 2.87 19.90 -33.85
CA PHE A 474 2.28 18.57 -33.69
C PHE A 474 0.93 18.51 -34.42
N PHE A 475 0.55 17.32 -34.90
CA PHE A 475 -0.73 17.09 -35.53
C PHE A 475 -1.27 15.70 -35.24
N PHE A 476 -2.58 15.55 -35.40
CA PHE A 476 -3.27 14.26 -35.46
C PHE A 476 -3.96 14.07 -36.80
N ASN A 477 -3.97 12.83 -37.27
CA ASN A 477 -4.63 12.41 -38.50
C ASN A 477 -5.17 10.98 -38.37
N ASP A 478 -6.48 10.76 -38.51
CA ASP A 478 -7.10 9.42 -38.53
C ASP A 478 -7.46 8.95 -39.97
N GLY A 479 -6.98 9.67 -40.98
CA GLY A 479 -7.34 9.48 -42.40
C GLY A 479 -8.64 10.17 -42.81
N THR A 480 -9.47 10.59 -41.85
CA THR A 480 -10.72 11.33 -42.06
C THR A 480 -10.64 12.77 -41.52
N THR A 481 -9.95 12.94 -40.40
CA THR A 481 -9.81 14.16 -39.60
C THR A 481 -8.34 14.51 -39.53
N TYR A 482 -7.98 15.71 -39.95
CA TYR A 482 -6.67 16.30 -39.68
C TYR A 482 -6.84 17.46 -38.71
N ARG A 483 -6.08 17.47 -37.61
CA ARG A 483 -6.07 18.57 -36.64
C ARG A 483 -4.65 18.93 -36.24
N ALA A 484 -4.35 20.22 -36.26
CA ALA A 484 -3.13 20.74 -35.67
C ALA A 484 -3.28 20.75 -34.14
N LEU A 485 -2.29 20.19 -33.44
CA LEU A 485 -2.20 20.21 -31.98
C LEU A 485 -1.37 21.41 -31.57
N ASN A 486 -1.92 22.26 -30.72
CA ASN A 486 -1.25 23.49 -30.31
C ASN A 486 -1.22 23.59 -28.79
N PHE A 487 -0.11 24.12 -28.26
CA PHE A 487 -0.07 24.58 -26.89
C PHE A 487 -0.83 25.91 -26.74
N PRO A 488 -1.52 26.17 -25.61
CA PRO A 488 -1.67 25.27 -24.45
C PRO A 488 -2.83 24.27 -24.58
N ASP A 489 -3.66 24.36 -25.61
CA ASP A 489 -4.96 23.68 -25.68
C ASP A 489 -4.85 22.15 -25.76
N ASN A 490 -3.77 21.62 -26.34
CA ASN A 490 -3.52 20.19 -26.52
C ASN A 490 -2.34 19.68 -25.67
N VAL A 491 -1.98 20.31 -24.55
CA VAL A 491 -0.74 20.00 -23.83
C VAL A 491 -0.62 18.51 -23.45
N TYR A 492 -1.70 17.90 -22.94
CA TYR A 492 -1.69 16.52 -22.45
C TYR A 492 -1.64 15.51 -23.58
N GLU A 493 -2.42 15.75 -24.61
CA GLU A 493 -2.39 14.97 -25.82
C GLU A 493 -1.03 15.03 -26.52
N ILE A 494 -0.42 16.21 -26.62
CA ILE A 494 0.93 16.37 -27.17
C ILE A 494 1.92 15.57 -26.33
N PHE A 495 1.89 15.67 -25.00
CA PHE A 495 2.81 14.92 -24.13
C PHE A 495 2.59 13.41 -24.22
N ALA A 496 1.34 12.96 -24.23
CA ALA A 496 0.98 11.55 -24.28
C ALA A 496 1.31 10.88 -25.63
N HIS A 497 1.06 11.56 -26.75
CA HIS A 497 1.07 10.92 -28.07
C HIS A 497 2.10 11.48 -29.05
N GLY A 498 2.53 12.73 -28.86
CA GLY A 498 3.32 13.46 -29.83
C GLY A 498 4.78 13.63 -29.44
N ALA A 499 5.04 14.14 -28.25
CA ALA A 499 6.35 14.59 -27.84
C ALA A 499 7.19 13.45 -27.27
N GLU A 500 8.34 13.19 -27.90
CA GLU A 500 9.36 12.29 -27.36
C GLU A 500 10.04 12.92 -26.15
N ALA A 501 10.16 12.18 -25.06
CA ALA A 501 11.02 12.55 -23.95
C ALA A 501 12.50 12.30 -24.29
N GLN A 502 13.35 13.34 -24.25
CA GLN A 502 14.80 13.21 -24.48
C GLN A 502 15.58 12.82 -23.20
N SER A 503 14.88 12.48 -22.11
CA SER A 503 15.46 12.01 -20.85
C SER A 503 14.91 10.66 -20.42
N TYR A 504 15.63 9.99 -19.52
CA TYR A 504 15.10 8.84 -18.80
C TYR A 504 13.84 9.19 -18.02
N ALA A 505 13.05 8.17 -17.69
CA ALA A 505 11.99 8.31 -16.70
C ALA A 505 12.64 8.72 -15.37
N LEU A 506 12.00 9.61 -14.62
CA LEU A 506 12.49 10.06 -13.32
C LEU A 506 12.75 8.85 -12.40
N GLY A 507 11.86 7.86 -12.46
CA GLY A 507 11.99 6.61 -11.71
C GLY A 507 13.13 5.69 -12.11
N ALA A 508 13.86 5.97 -13.19
CA ALA A 508 14.96 5.16 -13.68
C ALA A 508 16.33 5.79 -13.44
N VAL A 509 16.38 7.01 -12.89
CA VAL A 509 17.64 7.76 -12.75
C VAL A 509 17.60 8.70 -11.56
N SER A 510 18.75 8.89 -10.91
CA SER A 510 18.89 10.00 -9.96
C SER A 510 18.81 11.35 -10.68
N HIS A 511 18.17 12.35 -10.06
CA HIS A 511 17.97 13.66 -10.68
C HIS A 511 18.36 14.81 -9.74
N PRO A 512 19.22 15.75 -10.15
CA PRO A 512 19.76 16.77 -9.27
C PRO A 512 18.78 17.90 -8.90
N SER A 513 17.70 18.09 -9.67
CA SER A 513 16.63 19.01 -9.30
C SER A 513 15.65 18.42 -8.28
N ILE A 514 15.82 17.15 -7.90
CA ILE A 514 15.01 16.50 -6.87
C ILE A 514 15.73 16.61 -5.53
N SER A 515 14.96 16.88 -4.48
CA SER A 515 15.48 17.16 -3.13
C SER A 515 16.37 16.05 -2.60
N ARG A 516 16.00 14.78 -2.86
CA ARG A 516 16.81 13.61 -2.53
C ARG A 516 16.39 12.41 -3.38
N ASN A 517 17.38 11.57 -3.70
CA ASN A 517 17.20 10.37 -4.51
C ASN A 517 17.58 9.14 -3.67
N PHE A 518 16.80 8.07 -3.79
CA PHE A 518 17.03 6.76 -3.19
C PHE A 518 17.10 5.72 -4.31
N ASN A 519 18.22 5.02 -4.43
CA ASN A 519 18.36 3.94 -5.39
C ASN A 519 17.79 2.66 -4.78
N LEU A 520 16.70 2.15 -5.36
CA LEU A 520 15.98 0.98 -4.86
C LEU A 520 16.87 -0.28 -4.77
N ASN A 521 17.84 -0.42 -5.68
CA ASN A 521 18.77 -1.54 -5.69
C ASN A 521 20.02 -1.34 -4.83
N ALA A 522 20.43 -0.09 -4.55
CA ALA A 522 21.61 0.15 -3.71
C ALA A 522 21.22 0.36 -2.23
N ASP A 523 20.19 1.15 -1.97
CA ASP A 523 19.85 1.63 -0.63
C ASP A 523 19.03 0.62 0.20
N PHE A 524 18.41 -0.37 -0.44
CA PHE A 524 17.51 -1.36 0.20
C PHE A 524 17.99 -2.81 0.03
N SER A 525 19.27 -3.00 -0.31
CA SER A 525 19.86 -4.28 -0.75
C SER A 525 20.26 -5.25 0.37
N ALA A 526 19.57 -5.22 1.51
CA ALA A 526 19.93 -6.06 2.66
C ALA A 526 19.76 -7.58 2.40
N SER A 527 18.97 -7.98 1.40
CA SER A 527 18.80 -9.37 0.94
C SER A 527 19.33 -9.59 -0.48
N GLU A 528 19.60 -10.84 -0.84
CA GLU A 528 19.90 -11.25 -2.23
C GLU A 528 18.71 -11.03 -3.19
N GLU A 529 17.52 -10.75 -2.63
CA GLU A 529 16.24 -10.55 -3.31
C GLU A 529 15.90 -9.05 -3.44
N ARG A 530 16.70 -8.36 -4.24
CA ARG A 530 16.60 -6.91 -4.51
C ARG A 530 15.28 -6.53 -5.19
N PHE A 531 15.03 -5.22 -5.34
CA PHE A 531 14.01 -4.74 -6.28
C PHE A 531 14.30 -5.25 -7.70
N GLY A 532 15.58 -5.42 -8.06
CA GLY A 532 15.99 -6.02 -9.32
C GLY A 532 15.42 -5.26 -10.51
N GLU A 533 14.88 -5.99 -11.47
CA GLU A 533 14.20 -5.42 -12.64
C GLU A 533 12.69 -5.16 -12.41
N ASP A 534 12.17 -5.43 -11.21
CA ASP A 534 10.74 -5.34 -10.89
C ASP A 534 10.31 -3.89 -10.65
N HIS A 535 9.31 -3.48 -11.43
CA HIS A 535 8.70 -2.17 -11.38
C HIS A 535 7.79 -1.97 -10.17
N SER A 536 7.18 -3.04 -9.64
CA SER A 536 6.16 -2.98 -8.58
C SER A 536 6.59 -3.71 -7.31
N ALA A 537 7.89 -3.95 -7.15
CA ALA A 537 8.44 -4.80 -6.10
C ALA A 537 8.00 -4.39 -4.69
N GLN A 538 7.77 -3.10 -4.42
CA GLN A 538 7.29 -2.60 -3.14
C GLN A 538 5.89 -3.06 -2.74
N PHE A 539 5.07 -3.50 -3.69
CA PHE A 539 3.74 -4.10 -3.45
C PHE A 539 3.77 -5.62 -3.52
N ARG A 540 4.81 -6.17 -4.13
CA ARG A 540 5.06 -7.60 -4.24
C ARG A 540 6.03 -8.08 -3.15
N GLY A 541 6.30 -9.36 -3.19
CA GLY A 541 7.16 -10.07 -2.28
C GLY A 541 6.62 -10.13 -0.86
N THR A 542 7.37 -10.75 0.03
CA THR A 542 7.04 -10.76 1.47
C THR A 542 7.33 -9.41 2.11
N ASN A 543 6.64 -9.09 3.20
CA ASN A 543 6.88 -7.85 3.95
C ASN A 543 8.33 -7.78 4.48
N MET A 544 8.94 -8.91 4.81
CA MET A 544 10.30 -9.03 5.36
C MET A 544 11.33 -8.49 4.38
N ILE A 545 11.12 -8.74 3.08
CA ILE A 545 11.99 -8.24 2.01
C ILE A 545 11.74 -6.75 1.76
N ARG A 546 10.49 -6.29 1.85
CA ARG A 546 10.10 -4.92 1.46
C ARG A 546 10.03 -3.94 2.62
N TYR A 547 10.12 -4.40 3.86
CA TYR A 547 10.04 -3.58 5.07
C TYR A 547 11.03 -2.41 5.08
N PRO A 548 12.30 -2.56 4.66
CA PRO A 548 13.24 -1.44 4.63
C PRO A 548 12.75 -0.26 3.77
N PHE A 549 12.04 -0.54 2.66
CA PHE A 549 11.43 0.50 1.83
C PHE A 549 10.34 1.24 2.59
N TRP A 550 9.39 0.52 3.19
CA TRP A 550 8.26 1.12 3.91
C TRP A 550 8.73 1.93 5.13
N ARG A 551 9.73 1.45 5.87
CA ARG A 551 10.36 2.20 6.96
C ARG A 551 11.06 3.45 6.49
N GLN A 552 11.81 3.39 5.39
CA GLN A 552 12.45 4.58 4.84
C GLN A 552 11.42 5.60 4.36
N LEU A 553 10.29 5.17 3.81
CA LEU A 553 9.23 6.05 3.32
C LEU A 553 8.64 6.90 4.46
N ILE A 554 8.26 6.28 5.58
CA ILE A 554 7.66 6.98 6.74
C ILE A 554 8.69 7.58 7.69
N GLY A 555 9.93 7.12 7.62
CA GLY A 555 11.01 7.50 8.52
C GLY A 555 11.42 8.98 8.40
N PRO A 556 12.28 9.44 9.33
CA PRO A 556 12.69 10.84 9.45
C PRO A 556 13.44 11.38 8.21
N ALA A 557 13.95 10.47 7.38
CA ALA A 557 14.70 10.79 6.18
C ALA A 557 13.82 11.04 4.93
N CYS A 558 12.50 10.80 5.02
CA CYS A 558 11.53 11.05 3.95
C CYS A 558 10.30 11.81 4.46
N PHE A 559 9.28 11.11 4.99
CA PHE A 559 8.04 11.76 5.43
C PHE A 559 8.11 12.36 6.82
N ALA A 560 8.96 11.82 7.71
CA ALA A 560 8.99 12.18 9.13
C ALA A 560 7.55 12.25 9.70
N SER A 561 6.73 11.25 9.37
CA SER A 561 5.36 11.14 9.83
C SER A 561 5.30 10.68 11.28
N SER A 562 4.11 10.68 11.87
CA SER A 562 3.77 10.02 13.13
C SER A 562 4.10 8.52 13.06
N VAL A 563 5.36 8.23 13.37
CA VAL A 563 5.90 6.89 13.55
C VAL A 563 6.03 6.66 15.04
N THR A 564 5.34 5.64 15.54
CA THR A 564 5.43 5.23 16.96
C THR A 564 6.63 4.31 17.20
N ARG A 565 7.01 3.54 16.18
CA ARG A 565 8.13 2.60 16.21
C ARG A 565 9.51 3.24 16.36
N THR A 566 10.16 2.99 17.49
CA THR A 566 11.46 3.58 17.87
C THR A 566 12.67 2.77 17.43
N ASN A 567 12.53 1.46 17.24
CA ASN A 567 13.59 0.57 16.77
C ASN A 567 13.55 0.38 15.23
N PRO A 568 14.72 0.24 14.58
CA PRO A 568 14.84 0.13 13.12
C PRO A 568 14.32 -1.18 12.55
#